data_AF-A0A4Y2FC56-F1
#
_entry.id   AF-A0A4Y2FC56-F1
#
_cell.length_a   1.000
_cell.length_b   1.000
_cell.length_c   1.000
_cell.angle_alpha   90.00
_cell.angle_beta   90.00
_cell.angle_gamma   90.00
#
_symmetry.space_group_name_H-M   'P 1'
#
loop_
_entity.id
_entity.type
_entity.pdbx_description
1 polymer ?
#
loop_
_entity_poly.entity_id
_entity_poly.type
_entity_poly.pdbx_seq_one_letter_code
_entity_poly.pdbx_strand_id
1 'polypeptide(L)'
;MRFLWTENDTLQVYRFNRVLFGERSSPFLLSASIKTHLKKFHDEFPTTKECLNQCLYVDDFISGADSLQDALEISTQAVSIMNQASVLLRKWTTNSDELRQLWKCKGLENQLQDNPISPRINSTKV
;
A
#
# COMPACT_ATOMS: atom_id res chain seq x y z
N MET A 1 -14.34 15.00 -8.31
CA MET A 1 -13.45 15.92 -9.06
C MET A 1 -13.71 15.70 -10.56
N ARG A 2 -13.85 16.77 -11.35
CA ARG A 2 -14.06 16.71 -12.82
C ARG A 2 -12.86 17.34 -13.51
N PHE A 3 -12.48 16.83 -14.67
CA PHE A 3 -11.40 17.40 -15.48
C PHE A 3 -11.83 17.51 -16.94
N LEU A 4 -11.17 18.41 -17.65
CA LEU A 4 -11.40 18.63 -19.07
C LEU A 4 -10.34 17.87 -19.87
N TRP A 5 -10.74 17.28 -20.99
CA TRP A 5 -9.84 16.61 -21.92
C TRP A 5 -10.35 16.84 -23.34
N THR A 6 -9.43 17.11 -24.26
CA THR A 6 -9.77 17.28 -25.68
C THR A 6 -9.51 15.98 -26.42
N GLU A 7 -10.54 15.48 -27.10
CA GLU A 7 -10.46 14.29 -27.93
C GLU A 7 -11.11 14.62 -29.28
N ASN A 8 -10.38 14.41 -30.39
CA ASN A 8 -10.81 14.78 -31.74
C ASN A 8 -11.32 16.24 -31.84
N ASP A 9 -10.50 17.19 -31.37
CA ASP A 9 -10.82 18.64 -31.31
C ASP A 9 -12.11 19.01 -30.57
N THR A 10 -12.69 18.07 -29.82
CA THR A 10 -13.90 18.27 -29.03
C THR A 10 -13.56 18.25 -27.54
N LEU A 11 -13.95 19.30 -26.82
CA LEU A 11 -13.76 19.39 -25.38
C LEU A 11 -14.76 18.49 -24.66
N GLN A 12 -14.25 17.55 -23.87
CA GLN A 12 -15.03 16.61 -23.06
C GLN A 12 -14.82 16.86 -21.56
N VAL A 13 -15.84 16.56 -20.76
CA VAL A 13 -15.79 16.65 -19.30
C VAL A 13 -15.82 15.25 -18.71
N TYR A 14 -14.71 14.85 -18.09
CA TYR A 14 -14.60 13.57 -17.40
C TYR A 14 -14.73 13.72 -15.89
N ARG A 15 -15.12 12.64 -15.22
CA ARG A 15 -15.22 12.57 -13.75
C ARG A 15 -14.43 11.37 -13.24
N PHE A 16 -13.63 11.60 -12.21
CA PHE A 16 -12.98 10.51 -11.50
C PHE A 16 -14.00 9.72 -10.66
N ASN A 17 -13.96 8.40 -10.80
CA ASN A 17 -14.77 7.47 -10.02
C ASN A 17 -14.01 6.91 -8.80
N ARG A 18 -12.79 7.40 -8.55
CA ARG A 18 -11.91 7.01 -7.45
C ARG A 18 -11.30 8.25 -6.81
N VAL A 19 -10.87 8.10 -5.56
CA VAL A 19 -10.10 9.13 -4.85
C VAL A 19 -8.77 9.33 -5.58
N LEU A 20 -8.43 10.59 -5.85
CA LEU A 20 -7.27 10.96 -6.64
C LEU A 20 -5.99 10.99 -5.78
N PHE A 21 -4.87 10.63 -6.36
CA PHE A 21 -3.57 11.00 -5.79
C PHE A 21 -3.39 12.53 -5.92
N GLY A 22 -2.83 13.16 -4.87
CA GLY A 22 -2.56 14.60 -4.84
C GLY A 22 -3.75 15.49 -4.47
N GLU A 23 -4.94 14.92 -4.24
CA GLU A 23 -6.02 15.66 -3.60
C GLU A 23 -5.78 15.72 -2.07
N ARG A 24 -6.02 16.89 -1.46
CA ARG A 24 -5.60 17.18 -0.07
C ARG A 24 -6.29 16.28 0.97
N SER A 25 -7.53 15.87 0.71
CA SER A 25 -8.29 14.97 1.59
C SER A 25 -7.99 13.49 1.35
N SER A 26 -7.35 13.11 0.25
CA SER A 26 -7.06 11.71 -0.07
C SER A 26 -6.31 10.93 1.01
N PRO A 27 -5.22 11.46 1.63
CA PRO A 27 -4.53 10.75 2.71
C PRO A 27 -5.44 10.51 3.92
N PHE A 28 -6.28 11.49 4.25
CA PHE A 28 -7.25 11.38 5.33
C PHE A 28 -8.30 10.29 5.03
N LEU A 29 -8.88 10.29 3.84
CA LEU A 29 -9.86 9.30 3.40
C LEU A 29 -9.29 7.88 3.41
N LEU A 30 -8.06 7.71 2.94
CA LEU A 30 -7.35 6.42 2.97
C LEU A 30 -7.13 5.95 4.41
N SER A 31 -6.57 6.82 5.26
CA SER A 31 -6.31 6.50 6.67
C SER A 31 -7.60 6.13 7.41
N ALA A 32 -8.68 6.91 7.24
CA ALA A 32 -9.98 6.62 7.85
C ALA A 32 -10.57 5.28 7.36
N SER A 33 -10.43 4.97 6.07
CA SER A 33 -10.90 3.71 5.48
C SER A 33 -10.15 2.51 6.06
N ILE A 34 -8.81 2.60 6.13
CA ILE A 34 -7.97 1.54 6.71
C ILE A 34 -8.28 1.36 8.19
N LYS A 35 -8.32 2.44 8.98
CA LYS A 35 -8.68 2.38 10.41
C LYS A 35 -10.05 1.75 10.65
N THR A 36 -11.02 2.04 9.79
CA THR A 36 -12.34 1.42 9.86
C THR A 36 -12.29 -0.07 9.53
N HIS A 37 -11.51 -0.47 8.53
CA HIS A 37 -11.30 -1.88 8.18
C HIS A 37 -10.61 -2.66 9.30
N LEU A 38 -9.59 -2.09 9.93
CA LEU A 38 -8.85 -2.71 11.03
C LEU A 38 -9.72 -3.02 12.27
N LYS A 39 -10.85 -2.32 12.45
CA LYS A 39 -11.80 -2.62 13.55
C LYS A 39 -12.42 -4.02 13.45
N LYS A 40 -12.46 -4.62 12.26
CA LYS A 40 -12.99 -5.99 12.06
C LYS A 40 -12.11 -7.07 12.69
N PHE A 41 -10.81 -6.79 12.83
CA PHE A 41 -9.82 -7.71 13.40
C PHE A 41 -9.69 -7.37 14.89
N HIS A 42 -10.61 -7.87 15.72
CA HIS A 42 -10.64 -7.58 17.16
C HIS A 42 -9.37 -8.10 17.85
N ASP A 43 -9.37 -9.40 18.19
CA ASP A 43 -8.27 -10.08 18.89
C ASP A 43 -7.33 -10.81 17.92
N GLU A 44 -7.64 -10.77 16.62
CA GLU A 44 -6.80 -11.32 15.56
C GLU A 44 -5.65 -10.37 15.23
N PHE A 45 -4.43 -10.91 15.24
CA PHE A 45 -3.20 -10.21 14.84
C PHE A 45 -2.98 -8.85 15.55
N PRO A 46 -3.02 -8.79 16.89
CA PRO A 46 -2.99 -7.52 17.63
C PRO A 46 -1.75 -6.68 17.29
N THR A 47 -0.58 -7.32 17.19
CA THR A 47 0.69 -6.66 16.82
C THR A 47 0.63 -6.08 15.41
N THR A 48 0.20 -6.87 14.42
CA THR A 48 0.16 -6.43 13.02
C THR A 48 -0.91 -5.36 12.78
N LYS A 49 -2.05 -5.45 13.45
CA LYS A 49 -3.10 -4.42 13.41
C LYS A 49 -2.60 -3.09 13.95
N GLU A 50 -1.94 -3.10 15.10
CA GLU A 50 -1.40 -1.86 15.68
C GLU A 50 -0.32 -1.28 14.77
N CYS A 51 0.53 -2.14 14.22
CA CYS A 51 1.52 -1.77 13.23
C CYS A 51 0.85 -1.11 12.00
N LEU A 52 -0.16 -1.72 11.38
CA LEU A 52 -0.90 -1.12 10.27
C LEU A 52 -1.57 0.21 10.64
N ASN A 53 -2.00 0.38 11.88
CA ASN A 53 -2.65 1.60 12.36
C ASN A 53 -1.65 2.77 12.56
N GLN A 54 -0.42 2.46 12.97
CA GLN A 54 0.61 3.46 13.32
C GLN A 54 1.65 3.71 12.22
N CYS A 55 1.93 2.70 11.39
CA CYS A 55 3.07 2.66 10.48
C CYS A 55 2.72 2.98 9.01
N LEU A 56 1.55 3.56 8.76
CA LEU A 56 1.16 4.06 7.43
C LEU A 56 1.50 5.54 7.29
N TYR A 57 2.39 5.84 6.35
CA TYR A 57 2.65 7.21 5.89
C TYR A 57 2.01 7.43 4.53
N VAL A 58 0.88 8.16 4.51
CA VAL A 58 0.04 8.34 3.32
C VAL A 58 -0.40 6.97 2.77
N ASP A 59 0.25 6.47 1.71
CA ASP A 59 0.00 5.18 1.07
C ASP A 59 1.13 4.16 1.28
N ASP A 60 2.24 4.54 1.92
CA ASP A 60 3.37 3.65 2.22
C ASP A 60 3.22 3.01 3.61
N PHE A 61 3.34 1.68 3.67
CA PHE A 61 3.47 0.95 4.94
C PHE A 61 4.95 0.76 5.27
N ILE A 62 5.41 1.34 6.37
CA ILE A 62 6.81 1.39 6.76
C ILE A 62 6.94 0.97 8.22
N SER A 63 7.45 -0.23 8.46
CA SER A 63 7.61 -0.79 9.80
C SER A 63 8.95 -1.51 9.97
N GLY A 64 9.37 -1.64 11.23
CA GLY A 64 10.49 -2.48 11.66
C GLY A 64 10.01 -3.52 12.69
N ALA A 65 10.86 -4.50 12.95
CA ALA A 65 10.64 -5.49 14.01
C ALA A 65 11.98 -5.91 14.63
N ASP A 66 11.93 -6.43 15.86
CA ASP A 66 13.12 -6.81 16.63
C ASP A 66 13.73 -8.14 16.18
N SER A 67 12.96 -8.97 15.47
CA SER A 67 13.42 -10.24 14.93
C SER A 67 12.98 -10.48 13.49
N LEU A 68 13.74 -11.33 12.78
CA LEU A 68 13.41 -11.78 11.43
C LEU A 68 12.02 -12.44 11.37
N GLN A 69 11.69 -13.23 12.39
CA GLN A 69 10.43 -13.95 12.49
C GLN A 69 9.25 -12.99 12.65
N ASP A 70 9.38 -12.00 13.52
CA ASP A 70 8.34 -10.98 13.73
C ASP A 70 8.11 -10.16 12.46
N ALA A 71 9.19 -9.77 11.76
CA ALA A 71 9.10 -9.04 10.51
C ALA A 71 8.37 -9.85 9.42
N LEU A 72 8.68 -11.15 9.31
CA LEU A 72 8.01 -12.05 8.37
C LEU A 72 6.53 -12.23 8.72
N GLU A 73 6.22 -12.37 10.01
CA GLU A 73 4.84 -12.53 10.48
C GLU A 73 4.02 -11.27 10.24
N ILE A 74 4.53 -10.10 10.62
CA ILE A 74 3.88 -8.80 10.41
C ILE A 74 3.62 -8.57 8.92
N SER A 75 4.62 -8.75 8.07
CA SER A 75 4.46 -8.55 6.62
C SER A 75 3.43 -9.51 6.02
N THR A 76 3.44 -10.79 6.39
CA THR A 76 2.49 -11.79 5.88
C THR A 76 1.06 -11.50 6.35
N GLN A 77 0.88 -11.20 7.63
CA GLN A 77 -0.42 -10.84 8.20
C GLN A 77 -0.93 -9.51 7.62
N ALA A 78 -0.05 -8.53 7.41
CA ALA A 78 -0.42 -7.24 6.82
C ALA A 78 -0.96 -7.41 5.40
N VAL A 79 -0.31 -8.23 4.56
CA VAL A 79 -0.80 -8.57 3.23
C VAL A 79 -2.19 -9.21 3.32
N SER A 80 -2.38 -10.18 4.23
CA SER A 80 -3.68 -10.85 4.41
C SER A 80 -4.79 -9.86 4.80
N ILE A 81 -4.55 -9.05 5.83
CA ILE A 81 -5.52 -8.06 6.34
C ILE A 81 -5.90 -7.06 5.26
N MET A 82 -4.91 -6.48 4.56
CA MET A 82 -5.14 -5.43 3.57
C MET A 82 -5.78 -5.98 2.29
N ASN A 83 -5.47 -7.21 1.89
CA ASN A 83 -6.13 -7.89 0.77
C ASN A 83 -7.64 -8.06 1.00
N GLN A 84 -8.08 -8.27 2.24
CA GLN A 84 -9.52 -8.33 2.55
C GLN A 84 -10.23 -6.98 2.33
N ALA A 85 -9.51 -5.86 2.34
CA ALA A 85 -10.02 -4.55 1.93
C ALA A 85 -9.82 -4.25 0.44
N SER A 86 -9.33 -5.21 -0.36
CA SER A 86 -8.86 -4.98 -1.74
C SER A 86 -7.78 -3.90 -1.84
N VAL A 87 -6.99 -3.72 -0.78
CA VAL A 87 -5.81 -2.84 -0.75
C VAL A 87 -4.56 -3.69 -0.89
N LEU A 88 -3.97 -3.67 -2.08
CA LEU A 88 -2.78 -4.47 -2.38
C LEU A 88 -1.52 -3.78 -1.85
N LEU A 89 -0.87 -4.38 -0.85
CA LEU A 89 0.49 -4.01 -0.46
C LEU A 89 1.49 -4.59 -1.49
N ARG A 90 2.37 -3.73 -1.99
CA ARG A 90 3.28 -4.04 -3.10
C ARG A 90 4.59 -3.27 -2.97
N LYS A 91 5.57 -3.63 -3.81
CA LYS A 91 6.91 -3.02 -3.82
C LYS A 91 7.63 -3.14 -2.46
N TRP A 92 7.55 -4.33 -1.86
CA TRP A 92 8.21 -4.63 -0.59
C TRP A 92 9.73 -4.46 -0.70
N THR A 93 10.30 -3.75 0.27
CA THR A 93 11.75 -3.53 0.40
C THR A 93 12.17 -3.77 1.85
N THR A 94 13.40 -4.23 2.04
CA THR A 94 13.97 -4.51 3.37
C THR A 94 15.50 -4.40 3.32
N ASN A 95 16.09 -4.03 4.45
CA ASN A 95 17.53 -4.04 4.68
C ASN A 95 18.08 -5.43 5.06
N SER A 96 17.21 -6.42 5.32
CA SER A 96 17.60 -7.80 5.62
C SER A 96 17.53 -8.67 4.37
N ASP A 97 18.67 -9.18 3.91
CA ASP A 97 18.71 -10.10 2.78
C ASP A 97 18.00 -11.43 3.10
N GLU A 98 18.06 -11.88 4.35
CA GLU A 98 17.35 -13.07 4.83
C GLU A 98 15.83 -12.91 4.70
N LEU A 99 15.29 -11.78 5.17
CA LEU A 99 13.85 -11.49 5.06
C LEU A 99 13.43 -11.38 3.60
N ARG A 100 14.28 -10.76 2.78
CA ARG A 100 14.04 -10.63 1.34
C ARG A 100 13.88 -12.00 0.69
N GLN A 101 14.75 -12.97 0.99
CA GLN A 101 14.63 -14.34 0.44
C GLN A 101 13.36 -15.04 0.94
N LEU A 102 13.01 -14.87 2.22
CA LEU A 102 11.79 -15.44 2.78
C LEU A 102 10.53 -14.91 2.09
N TRP A 103 10.47 -13.61 1.80
CA TRP A 103 9.38 -13.03 1.01
C TRP A 103 9.28 -13.63 -0.39
N LYS A 104 10.40 -13.91 -1.06
CA LYS A 104 10.38 -14.60 -2.37
C LYS A 104 9.77 -15.99 -2.25
N CYS A 105 10.25 -16.79 -1.30
CA CYS A 105 9.76 -18.14 -1.06
C CYS A 105 8.26 -18.17 -0.72
N LYS A 106 7.75 -17.15 -0.03
CA LYS A 106 6.33 -17.00 0.33
C LYS A 106 5.47 -16.34 -0.76
N GLY A 107 6.07 -15.89 -1.87
CA GLY A 107 5.35 -15.19 -2.93
C GLY A 107 4.85 -13.80 -2.53
N LEU A 108 5.46 -13.16 -1.51
CA LEU A 108 5.15 -11.79 -1.12
C LEU A 108 5.78 -10.75 -2.07
N GLU A 109 6.76 -11.14 -2.88
CA GLU A 109 7.24 -10.30 -3.97
C GLU A 109 6.14 -10.19 -5.04
N ASN A 110 5.24 -9.22 -4.90
CA ASN A 110 4.44 -8.81 -6.03
C ASN A 110 5.41 -8.24 -7.07
N GLN A 111 5.65 -9.02 -8.13
CA GLN A 111 6.50 -8.67 -9.26
C GLN A 111 6.23 -7.21 -9.64
N LEU A 112 7.30 -6.49 -9.92
CA LEU A 112 7.21 -5.32 -10.77
C LEU A 112 6.53 -5.80 -12.06
N GLN A 113 5.22 -5.62 -12.18
CA GLN A 113 4.67 -5.38 -13.50
C GLN A 113 5.31 -4.06 -13.90
N ASP A 114 6.44 -4.16 -14.61
CA ASP A 114 6.95 -3.10 -15.46
C ASP A 114 5.83 -2.78 -16.45
N ASN A 115 4.91 -1.93 -16.00
CA ASN A 115 3.93 -1.34 -16.87
C ASN A 115 4.72 -0.30 -17.67
N PRO A 116 4.84 -0.42 -19.01
CA PRO A 116 5.71 0.43 -19.82
C PRO A 116 5.36 1.93 -19.77
N ILE A 117 4.27 2.31 -19.08
CA ILE A 117 3.74 3.67 -18.97
C ILE A 117 4.11 4.34 -17.63
N SER A 118 4.69 3.62 -16.66
CA SER A 118 5.08 4.26 -15.39
C SER A 118 6.48 4.86 -15.51
N PRO A 119 6.66 6.19 -15.36
CA PRO A 119 8.00 6.78 -15.39
C PRO A 119 8.81 6.18 -14.24
N ARG A 120 10.04 5.74 -14.56
CA ARG A 120 11.05 5.36 -13.57
C ARG A 120 11.42 6.61 -12.76
N ILE A 121 10.65 6.89 -11.72
CA ILE A 121 11.05 7.88 -10.72
C ILE A 121 12.02 7.15 -9.79
N ASN A 122 13.31 7.42 -10.00
CA ASN A 122 14.35 7.14 -9.03
C ASN A 122 14.09 8.03 -7.80
N SER A 123 13.20 7.59 -6.92
CA SER A 123 13.06 8.18 -5.60
C SER A 123 14.05 7.48 -4.69
N THR A 124 15.20 8.12 -4.49
CA THR A 124 16.03 7.89 -3.31
C THR A 124 15.13 8.21 -2.10
N LYS A 125 14.56 7.18 -1.48
CA LYS A 125 13.97 7.30 -0.15
C LYS A 125 15.07 6.91 0.84
N VAL A 126 15.35 7.83 1.76
CA VAL A 126 16.18 7.61 2.95
C VAL A 126 15.54 6.53 3.80
#